data_AF-A0A8T2R228-F1
#
_entry.id   AF-A0A8T2R228-F1
#
_cell.length_a   1.000
_cell.length_b   1.000
_cell.length_c   1.000
_cell.angle_alpha   90.00
_cell.angle_beta   90.00
_cell.angle_gamma   90.00
#
_symmetry.space_group_name_H-M   'P 1'
#
loop_
_entity.id
_entity.type
_entity.pdbx_description
1 polymer ?
#
loop_
_entity_poly.entity_id
_entity_poly.type
_entity_poly.pdbx_seq_one_letter_code
_entity_poly.pdbx_strand_id
1 'polypeptide(L)'
;MELPLLGSQSTQVLLLWSTIICLAFYHIHQQTATLPVAVRFFLGAFTGFLFVFFCHLSLWRRERIRKKRETYTQQLIALEKEDLFKLLPEHAARTAAAKRPDQVKWMNLELEKVWPFLNEAVSDIVRDQLQPVLEQYKMGVLADMEVQSTSFGIEPPQISGVKMEGMGEDEASIEADLNWRTEKERIVIKVKTIGPDFKVKVKNITVSATAKIVFKPLLDRMPCFGAVLISFVGIPSIDFDLKIADGDANALPGVDKMIDNSIRAAIEDMLVWPSRIVCPVLPGDYSFLELKPVGVLDVSLIRAEGVMNTDILGKSDCFVILYIRKKPERIKRSTTKKNSLHPVWNEGFKIEVDDPKYQKLTVQLMDEESVTSAEYIGQLVPHEPKEVWLDMMESTNLQFKRPRAQLQLVILYEPFDTPFSDTEVQKSAVSSQGDNMKGK
;
A
#
# COMPACT_ATOMS: atom_id res chain seq x y z
N MET A 1 -31.35 -14.22 -10.77
CA MET A 1 -30.60 -15.03 -9.78
C MET A 1 -29.29 -15.45 -10.43
N GLU A 2 -28.46 -14.48 -10.80
CA GLU A 2 -27.54 -13.70 -9.95
C GLU A 2 -26.26 -14.47 -9.62
N LEU A 3 -25.45 -14.55 -10.68
CA LEU A 3 -24.00 -14.49 -10.64
C LEU A 3 -23.55 -13.16 -9.98
N PRO A 4 -22.55 -13.18 -9.08
CA PRO A 4 -21.97 -12.00 -8.46
C PRO A 4 -20.88 -11.33 -9.33
N LEU A 5 -20.76 -10.01 -9.15
CA LEU A 5 -19.97 -9.03 -9.91
C LEU A 5 -18.46 -9.03 -9.59
N LEU A 6 -17.66 -8.92 -10.66
CA LEU A 6 -16.21 -8.84 -10.73
C LEU A 6 -15.63 -7.51 -10.20
N GLY A 7 -14.87 -7.57 -9.10
CA GLY A 7 -14.25 -6.43 -8.41
C GLY A 7 -12.90 -5.96 -8.97
N SER A 8 -12.91 -5.27 -10.10
CA SER A 8 -11.76 -4.45 -10.53
C SER A 8 -12.16 -3.37 -11.52
N GLN A 9 -11.46 -2.22 -11.56
CA GLN A 9 -11.79 -1.18 -12.54
C GLN A 9 -11.71 -1.68 -13.99
N SER A 10 -10.84 -2.65 -14.29
CA SER A 10 -10.79 -3.29 -15.61
C SER A 10 -12.02 -4.17 -15.88
N THR A 11 -12.59 -4.78 -14.84
CA THR A 11 -13.73 -5.69 -14.94
C THR A 11 -15.06 -4.96 -14.85
N GLN A 12 -15.15 -3.83 -14.13
CA GLN A 12 -16.28 -2.91 -14.24
C GLN A 12 -16.34 -2.26 -15.61
N VAL A 13 -15.19 -1.89 -16.19
CA VAL A 13 -15.12 -1.46 -17.58
C VAL A 13 -15.54 -2.62 -18.50
N LEU A 14 -15.03 -3.85 -18.31
CA LEU A 14 -15.45 -5.00 -19.13
C LEU A 14 -16.93 -5.38 -18.93
N LEU A 15 -17.51 -5.18 -17.74
CA LEU A 15 -18.92 -5.43 -17.44
C LEU A 15 -19.82 -4.33 -18.00
N LEU A 16 -19.37 -3.07 -17.96
CA LEU A 16 -20.00 -1.96 -18.68
C LEU A 16 -19.95 -2.23 -20.18
N TRP A 17 -18.81 -2.64 -20.73
CA TRP A 17 -18.71 -3.04 -22.12
C TRP A 17 -19.56 -4.27 -22.41
N SER A 18 -19.61 -5.29 -21.56
CA SER A 18 -20.43 -6.49 -21.80
C SER A 18 -21.92 -6.20 -21.69
N THR A 19 -22.34 -5.33 -20.76
CA THR A 19 -23.75 -4.92 -20.62
C THR A 19 -24.17 -4.00 -21.75
N ILE A 20 -23.32 -3.05 -22.18
CA ILE A 20 -23.53 -2.23 -23.38
C ILE A 20 -23.60 -3.11 -24.63
N ILE A 21 -22.71 -4.10 -24.75
CA ILE A 21 -22.71 -5.08 -25.85
C ILE A 21 -23.98 -5.94 -25.80
N CYS A 22 -24.39 -6.47 -24.64
CA CYS A 22 -25.61 -7.26 -24.50
C CYS A 22 -26.87 -6.44 -24.77
N LEU A 23 -26.93 -5.19 -24.32
CA LEU A 23 -28.04 -4.26 -24.61
C LEU A 23 -28.06 -3.90 -26.10
N ALA A 24 -26.90 -3.65 -26.72
CA ALA A 24 -26.78 -3.43 -28.16
C ALA A 24 -27.24 -4.68 -28.94
N PHE A 25 -26.81 -5.89 -28.55
CA PHE A 25 -27.26 -7.13 -29.17
C PHE A 25 -28.76 -7.39 -28.96
N TYR A 26 -29.31 -7.08 -27.79
CA TYR A 26 -30.73 -7.21 -27.50
C TYR A 26 -31.56 -6.22 -28.32
N HIS A 27 -31.09 -4.97 -28.43
CA HIS A 27 -31.77 -3.94 -29.22
C HIS A 27 -31.64 -4.22 -30.72
N ILE A 28 -30.48 -4.65 -31.21
CA ILE A 28 -30.28 -5.16 -32.57
C ILE A 28 -31.18 -6.38 -32.81
N HIS A 29 -31.29 -7.32 -31.88
CA HIS A 29 -32.16 -8.48 -32.01
C HIS A 29 -33.65 -8.09 -32.07
N GLN A 30 -34.10 -7.12 -31.28
CA GLN A 30 -35.46 -6.58 -31.35
C GLN A 30 -35.72 -5.83 -32.66
N GLN A 31 -34.76 -5.03 -33.13
CA GLN A 31 -34.89 -4.26 -34.38
C GLN A 31 -34.72 -5.13 -35.64
N THR A 32 -34.07 -6.28 -35.54
CA THR A 32 -33.85 -7.22 -36.65
C THR A 32 -34.81 -8.40 -36.67
N ALA A 33 -35.80 -8.43 -35.77
CA ALA A 33 -36.79 -9.50 -35.67
C ALA A 33 -37.66 -9.66 -36.94
N THR A 34 -37.78 -8.59 -37.73
CA THR A 34 -38.52 -8.56 -39.01
C THR A 34 -37.65 -8.84 -40.24
N LEU A 35 -36.32 -9.00 -40.08
CA LEU A 35 -35.40 -9.24 -41.18
C LEU A 35 -35.30 -10.73 -41.56
N PRO A 36 -35.03 -11.06 -42.85
CA PRO A 36 -34.84 -12.44 -43.29
C PRO A 36 -33.72 -13.14 -42.51
N VAL A 37 -33.89 -14.43 -42.25
CA VAL A 37 -32.96 -15.27 -41.45
C VAL A 37 -31.51 -15.19 -41.97
N ALA A 38 -31.32 -15.12 -43.29
CA ALA A 38 -30.01 -14.97 -43.91
C ALA A 38 -29.29 -13.67 -43.47
N VAL A 39 -30.01 -12.54 -43.39
CA VAL A 39 -29.44 -11.25 -42.99
C VAL A 39 -29.03 -11.26 -41.51
N ARG A 40 -29.82 -11.92 -40.67
CA ARG A 40 -29.51 -12.11 -39.23
C ARG A 40 -28.26 -12.97 -39.03
N PHE A 41 -28.07 -14.00 -39.85
CA PHE A 41 -26.87 -14.83 -39.83
C PHE A 41 -25.61 -14.04 -40.19
N PHE A 42 -25.66 -13.22 -41.25
CA PHE A 42 -24.51 -12.39 -41.64
C PHE A 42 -24.18 -11.28 -40.64
N LEU A 43 -25.19 -10.64 -40.03
CA LEU A 43 -24.95 -9.68 -38.93
C LEU A 43 -24.33 -10.35 -37.70
N GLY A 44 -24.80 -11.55 -37.34
CA GLY A 44 -24.25 -12.33 -36.23
C GLY A 44 -22.79 -12.75 -36.49
N ALA A 45 -22.49 -13.20 -37.70
CA ALA A 45 -21.12 -13.56 -38.09
C ALA A 45 -20.19 -12.34 -38.09
N PHE A 46 -20.65 -11.19 -38.58
CA PHE A 46 -19.86 -9.96 -38.61
C PHE A 46 -19.58 -9.41 -37.21
N THR A 47 -20.58 -9.39 -36.33
CA THR A 47 -20.41 -8.94 -34.94
C THR A 47 -19.53 -9.90 -34.13
N GLY A 48 -19.65 -11.22 -34.35
CA GLY A 48 -18.76 -12.21 -33.77
C GLY A 48 -17.31 -12.06 -34.23
N PHE A 49 -17.08 -11.79 -35.52
CA PHE A 49 -15.75 -11.53 -36.06
C PHE A 49 -15.12 -10.27 -35.45
N LEU A 50 -15.89 -9.18 -35.31
CA LEU A 50 -15.43 -7.96 -34.64
C LEU A 50 -15.06 -8.21 -33.19
N PHE A 51 -15.86 -8.97 -32.43
CA PHE A 51 -15.55 -9.29 -31.03
C PHE A 51 -14.23 -10.07 -30.90
N VAL A 52 -14.03 -11.12 -31.71
CA VAL A 52 -12.78 -11.89 -31.72
C VAL A 52 -11.58 -11.02 -32.13
N PHE A 53 -11.76 -10.16 -33.14
CA PHE A 53 -10.74 -9.22 -33.58
C PHE A 53 -10.34 -8.21 -32.49
N PHE A 54 -11.30 -7.61 -31.78
CA PHE A 54 -11.04 -6.68 -30.67
C PHE A 54 -10.42 -7.37 -29.45
N CYS A 55 -10.86 -8.59 -29.10
CA CYS A 55 -10.24 -9.40 -28.05
C CYS A 55 -8.76 -9.69 -28.40
N HIS A 56 -8.49 -10.13 -29.63
CA HIS A 56 -7.13 -10.42 -30.09
C HIS A 56 -6.26 -9.15 -30.13
N LEU A 57 -6.81 -7.99 -30.54
CA LEU A 57 -6.14 -6.69 -30.47
C LEU A 57 -5.82 -6.28 -29.02
N SER A 58 -6.74 -6.54 -28.07
CA SER A 58 -6.55 -6.20 -26.67
C SER A 58 -5.46 -7.06 -26.00
N LEU A 59 -5.46 -8.37 -26.29
CA LEU A 59 -4.44 -9.31 -25.84
C LEU A 59 -3.08 -9.00 -26.48
N TRP A 60 -3.07 -8.73 -27.79
CA TRP A 60 -1.87 -8.31 -28.51
C TRP A 60 -1.32 -6.97 -28.00
N ARG A 61 -2.19 -6.00 -27.67
CA ARG A 61 -1.79 -4.72 -27.07
C ARG A 61 -1.21 -4.92 -25.66
N ARG A 62 -1.78 -5.81 -24.84
CA ARG A 62 -1.23 -6.21 -23.54
C ARG A 62 0.14 -6.86 -23.68
N GLU A 63 0.30 -7.80 -24.60
CA GLU A 63 1.59 -8.44 -24.88
C GLU A 63 2.64 -7.45 -25.39
N ARG A 64 2.25 -6.49 -26.25
CA ARG A 64 3.16 -5.46 -26.76
C ARG A 64 3.60 -4.50 -25.66
N ILE A 65 2.71 -4.15 -24.72
CA ILE A 65 3.04 -3.35 -23.54
C ILE A 65 3.94 -4.14 -22.58
N ARG A 66 3.67 -5.44 -22.36
CA ARG A 66 4.53 -6.32 -21.55
C ARG A 66 5.93 -6.44 -22.16
N LYS A 67 6.03 -6.75 -23.46
CA LYS A 67 7.31 -6.82 -24.19
C LYS A 67 8.04 -5.48 -24.20
N LYS A 68 7.33 -4.35 -24.36
CA LYS A 68 7.96 -3.02 -24.25
C LYS A 68 8.49 -2.77 -22.84
N ARG A 69 7.73 -3.06 -21.78
CA ARG A 69 8.20 -2.94 -20.38
C ARG A 69 9.40 -3.84 -20.14
N GLU A 70 9.35 -5.10 -20.53
CA GLU A 70 10.48 -6.02 -20.44
C GLU A 70 11.69 -5.48 -21.22
N THR A 71 11.51 -4.90 -22.40
CA THR A 71 12.60 -4.29 -23.17
C THR A 71 13.16 -3.03 -22.49
N TYR A 72 12.31 -2.18 -21.91
CA TYR A 72 12.74 -1.00 -21.13
C TYR A 72 13.45 -1.41 -19.85
N THR A 73 12.95 -2.42 -19.14
CA THR A 73 13.59 -2.98 -17.94
C THR A 73 14.91 -3.65 -18.31
N GLN A 74 14.98 -4.39 -19.42
CA GLN A 74 16.21 -4.97 -19.94
C GLN A 74 17.19 -3.90 -20.45
N GLN A 75 16.72 -2.80 -21.02
CA GLN A 75 17.56 -1.65 -21.40
C GLN A 75 18.06 -0.87 -20.18
N LEU A 76 17.27 -0.76 -19.12
CA LEU A 76 17.68 -0.19 -17.83
C LEU A 76 18.68 -1.09 -17.09
N ILE A 77 18.56 -2.42 -17.23
CA ILE A 77 19.50 -3.41 -16.68
C ILE A 77 20.78 -3.51 -17.55
N ALA A 78 20.66 -3.31 -18.86
CA ALA A 78 21.78 -3.31 -19.81
C ALA A 78 22.54 -1.98 -19.85
N LEU A 79 21.99 -0.91 -19.26
CA LEU A 79 22.78 0.28 -18.96
C LEU A 79 23.81 -0.09 -17.90
N GLU A 80 25.05 -0.15 -18.32
CA GLU A 80 26.20 -0.40 -17.47
C GLU A 80 26.20 0.64 -16.34
N LYS A 81 26.45 0.18 -15.09
CA LYS A 81 26.38 1.00 -13.86
C LYS A 81 27.02 2.38 -14.02
N GLU A 82 28.08 2.48 -14.81
CA GLU A 82 28.89 3.69 -15.02
C GLU A 82 28.18 4.82 -15.78
N ASP A 83 27.21 4.51 -16.65
CA ASP A 83 26.46 5.53 -17.41
C ASP A 83 25.25 6.06 -16.63
N LEU A 84 24.66 5.25 -15.74
CA LEU A 84 23.59 5.69 -14.84
C LEU A 84 24.11 6.73 -13.83
N PHE A 85 25.35 6.56 -13.35
CA PHE A 85 26.00 7.51 -12.44
C PHE A 85 26.24 8.89 -13.05
N LYS A 86 26.38 8.99 -14.38
CA LYS A 86 26.56 10.28 -15.08
C LYS A 86 25.26 11.07 -15.24
N LEU A 87 24.10 10.40 -15.13
CA LEU A 87 22.77 11.00 -15.30
C LEU A 87 22.11 11.39 -13.96
N LEU A 88 22.69 10.98 -12.83
CA LEU A 88 22.15 11.27 -11.50
C LEU A 88 22.59 12.66 -11.01
N PRO A 89 21.69 13.49 -10.47
CA PRO A 89 22.07 14.74 -9.80
C PRO A 89 23.03 14.44 -8.63
N GLU A 90 23.98 15.34 -8.35
CA GLU A 90 25.13 15.12 -7.44
C GLU A 90 24.78 14.47 -6.08
N HIS A 91 23.60 14.74 -5.53
CA HIS A 91 23.14 14.15 -4.26
C HIS A 91 22.81 12.65 -4.38
N ALA A 92 22.25 12.22 -5.51
CA ALA A 92 21.94 10.81 -5.78
C ALA A 92 23.21 10.03 -6.15
N ALA A 93 24.19 10.66 -6.81
CA ALA A 93 25.51 10.08 -7.06
C ALA A 93 26.29 9.82 -5.77
N ARG A 94 26.21 10.72 -4.77
CA ARG A 94 26.79 10.50 -3.43
C ARG A 94 26.12 9.36 -2.66
N THR A 95 24.79 9.23 -2.78
CA THR A 95 24.01 8.16 -2.15
C THR A 95 24.29 6.80 -2.81
N ALA A 96 24.45 6.77 -4.13
CA ALA A 96 24.82 5.57 -4.87
C ALA A 96 26.30 5.18 -4.67
N ALA A 97 27.22 6.14 -4.45
CA ALA A 97 28.62 5.88 -4.12
C ALA A 97 28.80 5.25 -2.71
N ALA A 98 27.84 5.43 -1.81
CA ALA A 98 27.79 4.75 -0.50
C ALA A 98 27.32 3.28 -0.60
N LYS A 99 26.61 2.89 -1.66
CA LYS A 99 26.17 1.51 -1.92
C LYS A 99 27.30 0.69 -2.54
N ARG A 100 28.32 0.32 -1.75
CA ARG A 100 29.37 -0.62 -2.18
C ARG A 100 28.94 -2.06 -1.89
N PRO A 101 28.60 -2.89 -2.90
CA PRO A 101 28.19 -4.28 -2.68
C PRO A 101 29.28 -5.14 -2.01
N ASP A 102 30.56 -4.76 -2.12
CA ASP A 102 31.67 -5.47 -1.48
C ASP A 102 31.69 -5.35 0.05
N GLN A 103 31.09 -4.30 0.62
CA GLN A 103 31.09 -4.05 2.07
C GLN A 103 30.06 -4.88 2.85
N VAL A 104 29.05 -5.42 2.17
CA VAL A 104 27.92 -6.15 2.77
C VAL A 104 27.93 -7.65 2.43
N LYS A 105 28.95 -8.12 1.70
CA LYS A 105 29.11 -9.54 1.33
C LYS A 105 29.03 -10.48 2.54
N TRP A 106 29.71 -10.11 3.63
CA TRP A 106 29.70 -10.90 4.87
C TRP A 106 28.31 -10.99 5.48
N MET A 107 27.49 -9.93 5.40
CA MET A 107 26.12 -9.94 5.93
C MET A 107 25.23 -10.89 5.13
N ASN A 108 25.38 -10.92 3.81
CA ASN A 108 24.63 -11.86 2.97
C ASN A 108 25.02 -13.32 3.27
N LEU A 109 26.30 -13.59 3.50
CA LEU A 109 26.76 -14.93 3.89
C LEU A 109 26.24 -15.37 5.27
N GLU A 110 26.17 -14.47 6.24
CA GLU A 110 25.57 -14.78 7.54
C GLU A 110 24.05 -14.94 7.43
N LEU A 111 23.40 -14.07 6.65
CA LEU A 111 21.97 -14.15 6.41
C LEU A 111 21.57 -15.48 5.75
N GLU A 112 22.35 -16.00 4.80
CA GLU A 112 22.13 -17.34 4.22
C GLU A 112 22.06 -18.45 5.26
N LYS A 113 22.91 -18.38 6.30
CA LYS A 113 22.92 -19.38 7.38
C LYS A 113 21.73 -19.23 8.32
N VAL A 114 21.35 -17.98 8.63
CA VAL A 114 20.28 -17.67 9.59
C VAL A 114 18.89 -17.75 8.93
N TRP A 115 18.83 -17.67 7.60
CA TRP A 115 17.59 -17.60 6.84
C TRP A 115 16.57 -18.70 7.11
N PRO A 116 16.93 -19.99 7.29
CA PRO A 116 15.93 -21.01 7.60
C PRO A 116 15.13 -20.71 8.88
N PHE A 117 15.79 -20.12 9.88
CA PHE A 117 15.17 -19.72 11.15
C PHE A 117 14.38 -18.42 11.01
N LEU A 118 14.93 -17.43 10.29
CA LEU A 118 14.23 -16.17 10.00
C LEU A 118 12.99 -16.40 9.14
N ASN A 119 13.07 -17.32 8.18
CA ASN A 119 11.94 -17.67 7.33
C ASN A 119 10.76 -18.17 8.16
N GLU A 120 10.99 -19.01 9.17
CA GLU A 120 9.92 -19.50 10.05
C GLU A 120 9.36 -18.36 10.91
N ALA A 121 10.22 -17.58 11.57
CA ALA A 121 9.78 -16.46 12.41
C ALA A 121 9.03 -15.38 11.62
N VAL A 122 9.52 -15.01 10.43
CA VAL A 122 8.85 -14.05 9.53
C VAL A 122 7.53 -14.64 9.01
N SER A 123 7.47 -15.96 8.80
CA SER A 123 6.23 -16.66 8.45
C SER A 123 5.18 -16.58 9.54
N ASP A 124 5.55 -16.77 10.80
CA ASP A 124 4.63 -16.58 11.93
C ASP A 124 4.16 -15.13 12.04
N ILE A 125 5.09 -14.16 11.99
CA ILE A 125 4.73 -12.73 12.03
C ILE A 125 3.78 -12.37 10.89
N VAL A 126 4.11 -12.74 9.65
CA VAL A 126 3.26 -12.40 8.51
C VAL A 126 1.90 -13.06 8.61
N ARG A 127 1.81 -14.30 9.11
CA ARG A 127 0.52 -14.99 9.35
C ARG A 127 -0.32 -14.26 10.41
N ASP A 128 0.27 -13.97 11.57
CA ASP A 128 -0.39 -13.31 12.69
C ASP A 128 -0.86 -11.90 12.32
N GLN A 129 -0.09 -11.21 11.47
CA GLN A 129 -0.42 -9.84 11.04
C GLN A 129 -1.38 -9.80 9.84
N LEU A 130 -1.30 -10.72 8.88
CA LEU A 130 -2.24 -10.73 7.74
C LEU A 130 -3.62 -11.26 8.13
N GLN A 131 -3.73 -12.19 9.09
CA GLN A 131 -5.00 -12.83 9.43
C GLN A 131 -6.09 -11.81 9.81
N PRO A 132 -5.85 -10.82 10.71
CA PRO A 132 -6.83 -9.78 11.01
C PRO A 132 -7.19 -8.90 9.82
N VAL A 133 -6.23 -8.60 8.93
CA VAL A 133 -6.48 -7.79 7.74
C VAL A 133 -7.39 -8.54 6.76
N LEU A 134 -7.12 -9.82 6.52
CA LEU A 134 -7.95 -10.67 5.66
C LEU A 134 -9.38 -10.81 6.21
N GLU A 135 -9.54 -10.84 7.54
CA GLU A 135 -10.85 -10.87 8.19
C GLU A 135 -11.65 -9.57 8.00
N GLN A 136 -10.99 -8.42 7.98
CA GLN A 136 -11.64 -7.12 7.72
C GLN A 136 -12.21 -7.00 6.29
N TYR A 137 -11.66 -7.77 5.33
CA TYR A 137 -12.08 -7.75 3.93
C TYR A 137 -13.04 -8.90 3.55
N LYS A 138 -13.73 -9.52 4.52
CA LYS A 138 -14.85 -10.45 4.28
C LYS A 138 -15.97 -9.76 3.49
N MET A 139 -15.91 -9.77 2.17
CA MET A 139 -16.95 -9.22 1.29
C MET A 139 -17.55 -10.29 0.37
N GLY A 140 -18.88 -10.38 0.36
CA GLY A 140 -19.65 -11.15 -0.62
C GLY A 140 -19.53 -12.68 -0.45
N VAL A 141 -19.01 -13.37 -1.47
CA VAL A 141 -18.98 -14.85 -1.60
C VAL A 141 -17.88 -15.51 -0.74
N LEU A 142 -16.98 -14.70 -0.19
CA LEU A 142 -15.85 -15.13 0.63
C LEU A 142 -16.31 -15.24 2.09
N ALA A 143 -16.49 -16.46 2.58
CA ALA A 143 -16.97 -16.71 3.93
C ALA A 143 -15.84 -16.54 4.97
N ASP A 144 -14.63 -17.02 4.65
CA ASP A 144 -13.50 -17.00 5.57
C ASP A 144 -12.16 -17.15 4.81
N MET A 145 -11.15 -16.37 5.15
CA MET A 145 -9.80 -16.48 4.57
C MET A 145 -8.84 -16.91 5.66
N GLU A 146 -8.11 -17.99 5.42
CA GLU A 146 -7.19 -18.56 6.41
C GLU A 146 -5.82 -18.81 5.76
N VAL A 147 -4.79 -18.23 6.37
CA VAL A 147 -3.41 -18.44 5.93
C VAL A 147 -2.95 -19.83 6.38
N GLN A 148 -2.97 -20.82 5.47
CA GLN A 148 -2.63 -22.21 5.80
C GLN A 148 -1.13 -22.44 5.95
N SER A 149 -0.33 -21.90 5.04
CA SER A 149 1.12 -21.95 5.14
C SER A 149 1.77 -20.76 4.46
N THR A 150 2.67 -20.13 5.20
CA THR A 150 3.57 -19.08 4.74
C THR A 150 4.97 -19.67 4.69
N SER A 151 5.61 -19.55 3.54
CA SER A 151 7.04 -19.81 3.41
C SER A 151 7.62 -18.82 2.42
N PHE A 152 8.67 -18.14 2.85
CA PHE A 152 9.52 -17.25 2.06
C PHE A 152 10.68 -18.04 1.41
N GLY A 153 10.61 -19.36 1.38
CA GLY A 153 11.57 -20.21 0.67
C GLY A 153 12.95 -20.29 1.33
N ILE A 154 13.90 -20.87 0.60
CA ILE A 154 15.25 -21.20 1.10
C ILE A 154 16.26 -20.10 0.75
N GLU A 155 15.91 -19.20 -0.17
CA GLU A 155 16.80 -18.14 -0.64
C GLU A 155 16.52 -16.84 0.13
N PRO A 156 17.51 -16.29 0.85
CA PRO A 156 17.34 -15.08 1.63
C PRO A 156 17.21 -13.82 0.76
N PRO A 157 16.67 -12.73 1.33
CA PRO A 157 16.83 -11.40 0.77
C PRO A 157 18.32 -11.03 0.65
N GLN A 158 18.68 -10.33 -0.41
CA GLN A 158 20.02 -9.81 -0.64
C GLN A 158 20.11 -8.37 -0.13
N ILE A 159 21.08 -8.11 0.75
CA ILE A 159 21.42 -6.79 1.22
C ILE A 159 22.37 -6.16 0.20
N SER A 160 21.96 -5.03 -0.35
CA SER A 160 22.71 -4.30 -1.40
C SER A 160 23.49 -3.10 -0.88
N GLY A 161 23.10 -2.57 0.28
CA GLY A 161 23.76 -1.45 0.93
C GLY A 161 23.25 -1.28 2.35
N VAL A 162 24.10 -0.71 3.20
CA VAL A 162 23.77 -0.38 4.59
C VAL A 162 24.24 1.05 4.85
N LYS A 163 23.37 1.85 5.46
CA LYS A 163 23.62 3.24 5.82
C LYS A 163 23.29 3.47 7.29
N MET A 164 24.16 4.18 7.99
CA MET A 164 23.86 4.70 9.32
C MET A 164 23.04 5.98 9.17
N GLU A 165 21.89 6.07 9.83
CA GLU A 165 21.03 7.26 9.76
C GLU A 165 21.28 8.21 10.95
N GLY A 166 21.64 7.69 12.13
CA GLY A 166 22.08 8.49 13.27
C GLY A 166 22.30 7.69 14.56
N MET A 167 23.05 8.29 15.49
CA MET A 167 23.07 7.90 16.90
C MET A 167 22.34 9.00 17.68
N GLY A 168 21.10 8.75 18.07
CA GLY A 168 20.44 9.55 19.10
C GLY A 168 21.06 9.23 20.47
N GLU A 169 20.80 10.06 21.48
CA GLU A 169 21.36 9.82 22.83
C GLU A 169 20.98 8.46 23.43
N ASP A 170 19.84 7.90 23.03
CA ASP A 170 19.31 6.62 23.52
C ASP A 170 18.91 5.65 22.40
N GLU A 171 19.33 5.91 21.15
CA GLU A 171 19.00 5.03 20.02
C GLU A 171 20.11 4.99 18.98
N ALA A 172 20.30 3.83 18.38
CA ALA A 172 21.15 3.67 17.20
C ALA A 172 20.29 3.14 16.05
N SER A 173 20.41 3.70 14.85
CA SER A 173 19.63 3.25 13.69
C SER A 173 20.47 2.98 12.45
N ILE A 174 20.02 1.96 11.70
CA ILE A 174 20.64 1.48 10.47
C ILE A 174 19.56 1.29 9.41
N GLU A 175 19.84 1.70 8.18
CA GLU A 175 19.01 1.47 7.00
C GLU A 175 19.70 0.44 6.10
N ALA A 176 19.01 -0.65 5.76
CA ALA A 176 19.50 -1.72 4.90
C ALA A 176 18.62 -1.83 3.65
N ASP A 177 19.23 -1.75 2.47
CA ASP A 177 18.54 -1.92 1.19
C ASP A 177 18.42 -3.41 0.85
N LEU A 178 17.20 -3.92 0.95
CA LEU A 178 16.83 -5.30 0.74
C LEU A 178 16.25 -5.51 -0.66
N ASN A 179 16.76 -6.53 -1.36
CA ASN A 179 16.16 -7.03 -2.59
C ASN A 179 15.95 -8.52 -2.46
N TRP A 180 14.73 -8.98 -2.66
CA TRP A 180 14.37 -10.38 -2.54
C TRP A 180 13.61 -10.81 -3.77
N ARG A 181 14.01 -11.93 -4.36
CA ARG A 181 13.37 -12.47 -5.54
C ARG A 181 13.28 -13.97 -5.39
N THR A 182 12.09 -14.52 -5.63
CA THR A 182 11.85 -15.95 -5.59
C THR A 182 11.26 -16.42 -6.90
N GLU A 183 11.71 -17.57 -7.39
CA GLU A 183 11.26 -18.12 -8.69
C GLU A 183 10.31 -19.33 -8.55
N LYS A 184 10.01 -19.78 -7.31
CA LYS A 184 9.20 -20.99 -7.06
C LYS A 184 8.01 -20.72 -6.14
N GLU A 185 6.94 -21.48 -6.35
CA GLU A 185 5.62 -21.39 -5.70
C GLU A 185 5.68 -21.75 -4.21
N ARG A 186 5.36 -20.84 -3.28
CA ARG A 186 5.60 -21.13 -1.86
C ARG A 186 4.65 -20.58 -0.79
N ILE A 187 3.83 -19.57 -1.07
CA ILE A 187 2.78 -19.17 -0.12
C ILE A 187 1.45 -19.77 -0.58
N VAL A 188 0.81 -20.56 0.28
CA VAL A 188 -0.49 -21.17 0.01
C VAL A 188 -1.52 -20.56 0.97
N ILE A 189 -2.37 -19.72 0.43
CA ILE A 189 -3.49 -19.11 1.14
C ILE A 189 -4.71 -20.00 0.88
N LYS A 190 -5.33 -20.52 1.93
CA LYS A 190 -6.59 -21.26 1.80
C LYS A 190 -7.74 -20.27 1.96
N VAL A 191 -8.55 -20.18 0.93
CA VAL A 191 -9.73 -19.30 0.88
C VAL A 191 -10.96 -20.19 1.03
N LYS A 192 -11.64 -20.10 2.17
CA LYS A 192 -12.94 -20.74 2.36
C LYS A 192 -14.02 -19.82 1.79
N THR A 193 -14.85 -20.38 0.93
CA THR A 193 -15.95 -19.63 0.30
C THR A 193 -17.29 -20.23 0.72
N ILE A 194 -18.39 -19.57 0.35
CA ILE A 194 -19.73 -20.17 0.51
C ILE A 194 -19.89 -21.42 -0.40
N GLY A 195 -18.99 -21.60 -1.39
CA GLY A 195 -18.87 -22.77 -2.25
C GLY A 195 -17.62 -23.62 -1.93
N PRO A 196 -16.96 -24.25 -2.93
CA PRO A 196 -15.78 -25.07 -2.67
C PRO A 196 -14.61 -24.22 -2.13
N ASP A 197 -13.80 -24.83 -1.27
CA ASP A 197 -12.56 -24.21 -0.78
C ASP A 197 -11.57 -24.06 -1.93
N PHE A 198 -10.91 -22.91 -2.01
CA PHE A 198 -9.87 -22.65 -3.00
C PHE A 198 -8.52 -22.48 -2.32
N LYS A 199 -7.47 -22.93 -3.01
CA LYS A 199 -6.08 -22.65 -2.62
C LYS A 199 -5.49 -21.65 -3.60
N VAL A 200 -5.11 -20.49 -3.09
CA VAL A 200 -4.39 -19.47 -3.85
C VAL A 200 -2.90 -19.63 -3.56
N LYS A 201 -2.13 -19.83 -4.62
CA LYS A 201 -0.67 -19.92 -4.58
C LYS A 201 -0.07 -18.60 -5.03
N VAL A 202 0.77 -18.01 -4.18
CA VAL A 202 1.60 -16.85 -4.54
C VAL A 202 2.94 -17.35 -5.09
N LYS A 203 3.35 -16.80 -6.22
CA LYS A 203 4.58 -17.16 -6.96
C LYS A 203 5.32 -15.91 -7.39
N ASN A 204 6.57 -16.07 -7.81
CA ASN A 204 7.37 -15.01 -8.42
C ASN A 204 7.44 -13.73 -7.57
N ILE A 205 7.56 -13.90 -6.26
CA ILE A 205 7.58 -12.77 -5.33
C ILE A 205 8.89 -12.02 -5.53
N THR A 206 8.78 -10.74 -5.85
CA THR A 206 9.87 -9.78 -5.96
C THR A 206 9.60 -8.64 -4.99
N VAL A 207 10.53 -8.40 -4.08
CA VAL A 207 10.47 -7.32 -3.08
C VAL A 207 11.70 -6.46 -3.19
N SER A 208 11.51 -5.15 -3.28
CA SER A 208 12.58 -4.16 -3.12
C SER A 208 12.15 -3.15 -2.06
N ALA A 209 12.98 -3.01 -1.01
CA ALA A 209 12.63 -2.23 0.17
C ALA A 209 13.88 -1.70 0.87
N THR A 210 13.74 -0.59 1.60
CA THR A 210 14.75 -0.13 2.56
C THR A 210 14.22 -0.37 3.96
N ALA A 211 14.82 -1.33 4.67
CA ALA A 211 14.48 -1.65 6.05
C ALA A 211 15.25 -0.74 7.00
N LYS A 212 14.54 -0.12 7.94
CA LYS A 212 15.07 0.63 9.07
C LYS A 212 15.07 -0.27 10.30
N ILE A 213 16.25 -0.43 10.89
CA ILE A 213 16.51 -1.22 12.09
C ILE A 213 16.97 -0.24 13.16
N VAL A 214 16.27 -0.19 14.29
CA VAL A 214 16.57 0.72 15.41
C VAL A 214 16.84 -0.10 16.65
N PHE A 215 17.94 0.18 17.35
CA PHE A 215 18.28 -0.39 18.64
C PHE A 215 17.90 0.61 19.72
N LYS A 216 16.92 0.26 20.57
CA LYS A 216 16.38 1.17 21.60
C LYS A 216 15.69 0.38 22.74
N PRO A 217 15.77 0.84 24.00
CA PRO A 217 16.69 1.87 24.50
C PRO A 217 18.14 1.36 24.48
N LEU A 218 19.11 2.27 24.41
CA LEU A 218 20.52 1.93 24.59
C LEU A 218 20.83 1.77 26.08
N LEU A 219 21.58 0.73 26.40
CA LEU A 219 21.88 0.33 27.77
C LEU A 219 23.39 0.31 28.01
N ASP A 220 23.79 0.56 29.24
CA ASP A 220 25.18 0.48 29.74
C ASP A 220 25.61 -0.95 30.10
N ARG A 221 24.76 -1.94 29.84
CA ARG A 221 25.00 -3.37 30.07
C ARG A 221 24.77 -4.17 28.79
N MET A 222 25.50 -5.28 28.64
CA MET A 222 25.34 -6.20 27.51
C MET A 222 23.89 -6.70 27.37
N PRO A 223 23.34 -6.78 26.14
CA PRO A 223 23.98 -6.55 24.83
C PRO A 223 24.02 -5.08 24.37
N CYS A 224 23.86 -4.13 25.28
CA CYS A 224 23.89 -2.67 25.10
C CYS A 224 22.61 -2.06 24.52
N PHE A 225 21.54 -2.84 24.39
CA PHE A 225 20.21 -2.36 24.00
C PHE A 225 19.12 -3.29 24.53
N GLY A 226 17.93 -2.73 24.77
CA GLY A 226 16.77 -3.46 25.28
C GLY A 226 15.96 -4.17 24.19
N ALA A 227 15.73 -3.50 23.05
CA ALA A 227 14.95 -4.05 21.95
C ALA A 227 15.49 -3.62 20.58
N VAL A 228 15.06 -4.36 19.55
CA VAL A 228 15.25 -4.02 18.13
C VAL A 228 13.89 -3.67 17.54
N LEU A 229 13.80 -2.53 16.86
CA LEU A 229 12.62 -2.11 16.12
C LEU A 229 12.89 -2.24 14.62
N ILE A 230 11.95 -2.83 13.89
CA ILE A 230 12.08 -3.08 12.44
C ILE A 230 10.91 -2.44 11.70
N SER A 231 11.21 -1.69 10.65
CA SER A 231 10.23 -1.00 9.81
C SER A 231 10.79 -0.78 8.39
N PHE A 232 9.98 -0.34 7.43
CA PHE A 232 10.40 0.13 6.13
C PHE A 232 10.38 1.66 6.08
N VAL A 233 11.41 2.28 5.48
CA VAL A 233 11.52 3.75 5.34
C VAL A 233 10.46 4.32 4.38
N GLY A 234 9.86 3.48 3.54
CA GLY A 234 8.77 3.82 2.65
C GLY A 234 8.04 2.57 2.17
N ILE A 235 7.04 2.76 1.31
CA ILE A 235 6.25 1.66 0.76
C ILE A 235 7.17 0.75 -0.06
N PRO A 236 7.32 -0.54 0.31
CA PRO A 236 8.16 -1.47 -0.44
C PRO A 236 7.52 -1.78 -1.80
N SER A 237 8.36 -1.93 -2.83
CA SER A 237 7.91 -2.40 -4.14
C SER A 237 7.76 -3.90 -4.09
N ILE A 238 6.53 -4.39 -4.13
CA ILE A 238 6.20 -5.81 -4.04
C ILE A 238 5.41 -6.21 -5.28
N ASP A 239 5.93 -7.19 -6.00
CA ASP A 239 5.31 -7.82 -7.17
C ASP A 239 5.22 -9.32 -6.96
N PHE A 240 4.10 -9.93 -7.32
CA PHE A 240 3.91 -11.37 -7.26
C PHE A 240 2.82 -11.84 -8.23
N ASP A 241 2.86 -13.12 -8.57
CA ASP A 241 1.86 -13.79 -9.37
C ASP A 241 0.94 -14.63 -8.48
N LEU A 242 -0.37 -14.55 -8.72
CA LEU A 242 -1.37 -15.40 -8.07
C LEU A 242 -1.83 -16.51 -9.02
N LYS A 243 -1.81 -17.76 -8.55
CA LYS A 243 -2.42 -18.90 -9.27
C LYS A 243 -3.37 -19.66 -8.37
N ILE A 244 -4.56 -19.97 -8.87
CA ILE A 244 -5.51 -20.86 -8.20
C ILE A 244 -5.06 -22.31 -8.44
N ALA A 245 -4.87 -23.08 -7.37
CA ALA A 245 -4.25 -24.41 -7.47
C ALA A 245 -5.20 -25.48 -8.03
N ASP A 246 -6.47 -25.47 -7.60
CA ASP A 246 -7.42 -26.57 -7.81
C ASP A 246 -8.70 -26.15 -8.56
N GLY A 247 -8.70 -25.02 -9.28
CA GLY A 247 -9.89 -24.51 -10.00
C GLY A 247 -9.55 -23.66 -11.23
N ASP A 248 -10.54 -23.45 -12.11
CA ASP A 248 -10.40 -22.55 -13.27
C ASP A 248 -10.15 -21.12 -12.78
N ALA A 249 -9.12 -20.45 -13.32
CA ALA A 249 -8.80 -19.06 -13.00
C ALA A 249 -9.99 -18.11 -13.28
N ASN A 250 -10.90 -18.51 -14.17
CA ASN A 250 -12.13 -17.79 -14.47
C ASN A 250 -13.25 -17.97 -13.42
N ALA A 251 -13.11 -18.89 -12.46
CA ALA A 251 -14.13 -19.18 -11.45
C ALA A 251 -14.22 -18.12 -10.35
N LEU A 252 -13.15 -17.33 -10.13
CA LEU A 252 -13.08 -16.31 -9.07
C LEU A 252 -12.54 -14.98 -9.60
N PRO A 253 -13.31 -14.29 -10.46
CA PRO A 253 -12.81 -13.10 -11.11
C PRO A 253 -12.76 -11.90 -10.14
N GLY A 254 -11.57 -11.32 -9.97
CA GLY A 254 -11.30 -10.19 -9.08
C GLY A 254 -10.68 -10.57 -7.72
N VAL A 255 -10.61 -11.85 -7.37
CA VAL A 255 -9.95 -12.31 -6.13
C VAL A 255 -8.45 -12.02 -6.15
N ASP A 256 -7.83 -12.10 -7.32
CA ASP A 256 -6.43 -11.73 -7.54
C ASP A 256 -6.14 -10.29 -7.11
N LYS A 257 -6.99 -9.36 -7.52
CA LYS A 257 -6.86 -7.94 -7.20
C LYS A 257 -7.28 -7.62 -5.77
N MET A 258 -8.24 -8.35 -5.22
CA MET A 258 -8.57 -8.24 -3.79
C MET A 258 -7.36 -8.62 -2.93
N ILE A 259 -6.74 -9.77 -3.21
CA ILE A 259 -5.55 -10.22 -2.49
C ILE A 259 -4.38 -9.25 -2.68
N ASP A 260 -4.13 -8.76 -3.90
CA ASP A 260 -3.10 -7.75 -4.16
C ASP A 260 -3.32 -6.46 -3.37
N ASN A 261 -4.53 -5.90 -3.40
CA ASN A 261 -4.86 -4.70 -2.65
C ASN A 261 -4.78 -4.92 -1.13
N SER A 262 -5.24 -6.06 -0.62
CA SER A 262 -5.18 -6.38 0.81
C SER A 262 -3.74 -6.54 1.30
N ILE A 263 -2.88 -7.25 0.55
CA ILE A 263 -1.46 -7.39 0.90
C ILE A 263 -0.77 -6.03 0.90
N ARG A 264 -1.00 -5.21 -0.14
CA ARG A 264 -0.41 -3.86 -0.20
C ARG A 264 -0.88 -3.00 0.96
N ALA A 265 -2.17 -2.98 1.25
CA ALA A 265 -2.73 -2.21 2.36
C ALA A 265 -2.19 -2.67 3.72
N ALA A 266 -2.07 -3.99 3.95
CA ALA A 266 -1.47 -4.53 5.17
C ALA A 266 -0.03 -4.04 5.35
N ILE A 267 0.78 -4.11 4.30
CA ILE A 267 2.18 -3.73 4.36
C ILE A 267 2.36 -2.21 4.53
N GLU A 268 1.58 -1.42 3.80
CA GLU A 268 1.54 0.05 3.92
C GLU A 268 1.21 0.49 5.34
N ASP A 269 0.24 -0.16 5.98
CA ASP A 269 -0.20 0.27 7.30
C ASP A 269 0.66 -0.29 8.44
N MET A 270 1.20 -1.51 8.30
CA MET A 270 1.82 -2.23 9.41
C MET A 270 3.34 -2.14 9.42
N LEU A 271 3.98 -2.05 8.24
CA LEU A 271 5.43 -2.20 8.13
C LEU A 271 6.13 -0.94 7.61
N VAL A 272 5.42 0.14 7.31
CA VAL A 272 6.03 1.42 6.90
C VAL A 272 6.13 2.36 8.09
N TRP A 273 7.27 3.03 8.22
CA TRP A 273 7.54 3.98 9.31
C TRP A 273 6.43 5.05 9.37
N PRO A 274 5.87 5.35 10.57
CA PRO A 274 6.36 5.02 11.91
C PRO A 274 5.90 3.68 12.50
N SER A 275 5.11 2.89 11.77
CA SER A 275 4.74 1.53 12.19
C SER A 275 5.97 0.63 12.20
N ARG A 276 6.12 -0.17 13.26
CA ARG A 276 7.33 -0.94 13.52
C ARG A 276 7.02 -2.19 14.32
N ILE A 277 7.72 -3.26 14.00
CA ILE A 277 7.77 -4.47 14.83
C ILE A 277 8.73 -4.18 15.98
N VAL A 278 8.31 -4.46 17.22
CA VAL A 278 9.16 -4.37 18.40
C VAL A 278 9.61 -5.78 18.77
N CYS A 279 10.91 -6.03 18.76
CA CYS A 279 11.53 -7.28 19.15
C CYS A 279 12.33 -7.07 20.45
N PRO A 280 11.75 -7.36 21.63
CA PRO A 280 12.49 -7.35 22.90
C PRO A 280 13.69 -8.29 22.86
N VAL A 281 14.85 -7.81 23.29
CA VAL A 281 16.09 -8.57 23.38
C VAL A 281 16.36 -8.96 24.84
N LEU A 282 16.06 -8.04 25.76
CA LEU A 282 16.05 -8.29 27.19
C LEU A 282 14.62 -8.36 27.72
N PRO A 283 14.35 -9.12 28.79
CA PRO A 283 13.04 -9.07 29.44
C PRO A 283 12.77 -7.67 30.02
N GLY A 284 11.53 -7.20 29.89
CA GLY A 284 11.10 -5.89 30.37
C GLY A 284 9.81 -5.42 29.70
N ASP A 285 9.28 -4.30 30.18
CA ASP A 285 8.15 -3.62 29.53
C ASP A 285 8.66 -2.73 28.40
N TYR A 286 8.19 -2.99 27.17
CA TYR A 286 8.51 -2.22 25.97
C TYR A 286 7.27 -1.58 25.33
N SER A 287 6.14 -1.48 26.05
CA SER A 287 4.92 -0.86 25.53
C SER A 287 5.07 0.62 25.20
N PHE A 288 6.15 1.27 25.65
CA PHE A 288 6.52 2.64 25.24
C PHE A 288 7.14 2.71 23.83
N LEU A 289 7.65 1.59 23.30
CA LEU A 289 8.17 1.48 21.94
C LEU A 289 7.07 1.21 20.91
N GLU A 290 5.89 0.80 21.35
CA GLU A 290 4.72 0.65 20.47
C GLU A 290 4.27 1.99 19.91
N LEU A 291 3.72 1.99 18.71
CA LEU A 291 3.17 3.19 18.11
C LEU A 291 1.82 3.51 18.74
N LYS A 292 1.74 4.61 19.47
CA LYS A 292 0.51 5.11 20.12
C LYS A 292 0.20 6.52 19.61
N PRO A 293 -1.08 6.89 19.48
CA PRO A 293 -1.46 8.28 19.24
C PRO A 293 -0.84 9.21 20.29
N VAL A 294 -0.18 10.28 19.83
CA VAL A 294 0.47 11.31 20.66
C VAL A 294 -0.28 12.64 20.66
N GLY A 295 -1.36 12.75 19.87
CA GLY A 295 -2.23 13.90 19.84
C GLY A 295 -3.38 13.75 18.85
N VAL A 296 -4.17 14.81 18.74
CA VAL A 296 -5.28 14.94 17.79
C VAL A 296 -5.06 16.15 16.90
N LEU A 297 -5.26 15.95 15.60
CA LEU A 297 -5.40 17.03 14.64
C LEU A 297 -6.90 17.33 14.48
N ASP A 298 -7.33 18.48 14.95
CA ASP A 298 -8.66 19.02 14.69
C ASP A 298 -8.63 19.73 13.33
N VAL A 299 -9.39 19.20 12.36
CA VAL A 299 -9.45 19.67 10.98
C VAL A 299 -10.84 20.21 10.73
N SER A 300 -10.94 21.53 10.60
CA SER A 300 -12.15 22.20 10.14
C SER A 300 -12.10 22.34 8.61
N LEU A 301 -12.89 21.54 7.92
CA LEU A 301 -13.12 21.60 6.48
C LEU A 301 -14.09 22.74 6.17
N ILE A 302 -13.58 23.82 5.56
CA ILE A 302 -14.38 25.03 5.33
C ILE A 302 -15.07 24.96 3.98
N ARG A 303 -14.29 25.06 2.88
CA ARG A 303 -14.81 25.15 1.51
C ARG A 303 -13.78 24.75 0.47
N ALA A 304 -14.22 24.47 -0.74
CA ALA A 304 -13.36 24.40 -1.93
C ALA A 304 -13.71 25.52 -2.91
N GLU A 305 -12.76 25.88 -3.75
CA GLU A 305 -12.93 26.82 -4.85
C GLU A 305 -12.44 26.24 -6.17
N GLY A 306 -13.21 26.48 -7.23
CA GLY A 306 -12.81 26.16 -8.59
C GLY A 306 -12.83 24.66 -8.91
N VAL A 307 -13.67 23.87 -8.23
CA VAL A 307 -13.85 22.44 -8.54
C VAL A 307 -14.30 22.31 -9.99
N MET A 308 -13.51 21.64 -10.83
CA MET A 308 -13.85 21.46 -12.24
C MET A 308 -15.10 20.59 -12.41
N ASN A 309 -16.06 21.08 -13.19
CA ASN A 309 -17.16 20.26 -13.67
C ASN A 309 -16.61 19.30 -14.75
N THR A 310 -16.43 18.02 -14.43
CA THR A 310 -16.06 17.02 -15.43
C THR A 310 -17.24 16.55 -16.26
N ASP A 311 -18.45 16.85 -15.80
CA ASP A 311 -19.67 16.38 -16.45
C ASP A 311 -20.06 17.27 -17.64
N ILE A 312 -20.05 16.69 -18.84
CA ILE A 312 -20.58 17.30 -20.07
C ILE A 312 -22.12 17.38 -20.01
N LEU A 313 -22.78 16.63 -19.12
CA LEU A 313 -24.24 16.45 -19.06
C LEU A 313 -24.79 16.14 -17.64
N GLY A 314 -24.07 16.52 -16.58
CA GLY A 314 -24.35 16.12 -15.20
C GLY A 314 -23.86 17.15 -14.16
N LYS A 315 -24.17 16.91 -12.88
CA LYS A 315 -24.00 17.83 -11.76
C LYS A 315 -22.91 17.28 -10.84
N SER A 316 -21.79 17.98 -10.64
CA SER A 316 -20.72 17.54 -9.72
C SER A 316 -21.22 17.35 -8.28
N ASP A 317 -21.19 16.11 -7.79
CA ASP A 317 -21.56 15.71 -6.42
C ASP A 317 -20.27 15.40 -5.65
N CYS A 318 -19.66 16.43 -5.06
CA CYS A 318 -18.33 16.30 -4.47
C CYS A 318 -18.35 16.05 -2.95
N PHE A 319 -17.34 15.33 -2.46
CA PHE A 319 -17.08 15.14 -1.03
C PHE A 319 -15.58 15.01 -0.75
N VAL A 320 -15.18 15.19 0.50
CA VAL A 320 -13.78 15.15 0.92
C VAL A 320 -13.53 13.94 1.81
N ILE A 321 -12.42 13.26 1.56
CA ILE A 321 -11.85 12.21 2.40
C ILE A 321 -10.59 12.76 3.07
N LEU A 322 -10.47 12.58 4.38
CA LEU A 322 -9.37 13.06 5.21
C LEU A 322 -8.77 11.88 5.99
N TYR A 323 -7.45 11.72 5.95
CA TYR A 323 -6.76 10.74 6.78
C TYR A 323 -5.28 11.07 6.95
N ILE A 324 -4.69 10.67 8.09
CA ILE A 324 -3.23 10.62 8.28
C ILE A 324 -2.71 9.22 7.98
N ARG A 325 -3.45 8.21 8.42
CA ARG A 325 -3.22 6.78 8.16
C ARG A 325 -4.42 6.23 7.42
N LYS A 326 -4.20 5.52 6.32
CA LYS A 326 -5.27 4.97 5.47
C LYS A 326 -5.86 3.68 6.07
N LYS A 327 -6.26 3.72 7.34
CA LYS A 327 -7.02 2.64 7.99
C LYS A 327 -8.52 2.93 7.89
N PRO A 328 -9.38 1.94 7.57
CA PRO A 328 -10.82 2.15 7.45
C PRO A 328 -11.45 2.94 8.59
N GLU A 329 -11.06 2.67 9.84
CA GLU A 329 -11.54 3.33 11.05
C GLU A 329 -10.97 4.74 11.28
N ARG A 330 -9.84 5.08 10.66
CA ARG A 330 -9.17 6.40 10.77
C ARG A 330 -9.50 7.34 9.62
N ILE A 331 -10.13 6.84 8.56
CA ILE A 331 -10.60 7.65 7.43
C ILE A 331 -11.84 8.44 7.84
N LYS A 332 -11.81 9.75 7.63
CA LYS A 332 -12.96 10.64 7.81
C LYS A 332 -13.52 11.05 6.45
N ARG A 333 -14.85 11.14 6.35
CA ARG A 333 -15.56 11.48 5.12
C ARG A 333 -16.55 12.61 5.41
N SER A 334 -16.53 13.64 4.59
CA SER A 334 -17.47 14.77 4.68
C SER A 334 -18.85 14.42 4.12
N THR A 335 -19.83 15.29 4.37
CA THR A 335 -21.08 15.25 3.61
C THR A 335 -20.82 15.52 2.12
N THR A 336 -21.70 14.97 1.27
CA THR A 336 -21.66 15.22 -0.18
C THR A 336 -22.38 16.53 -0.49
N LYS A 337 -21.69 17.43 -1.19
CA LYS A 337 -22.25 18.70 -1.67
C LYS A 337 -22.59 18.55 -3.14
N LYS A 338 -23.87 18.70 -3.43
CA LYS A 338 -24.40 18.50 -4.78
C LYS A 338 -24.30 19.78 -5.60
N ASN A 339 -23.90 19.64 -6.85
CA ASN A 339 -23.96 20.66 -7.89
C ASN A 339 -23.31 22.01 -7.50
N SER A 340 -22.09 21.97 -6.95
CA SER A 340 -21.37 23.20 -6.57
C SER A 340 -19.90 23.17 -6.97
N LEU A 341 -19.47 24.22 -7.68
CA LEU A 341 -18.06 24.48 -8.01
C LEU A 341 -17.30 25.12 -6.85
N HIS A 342 -18.03 25.66 -5.87
CA HIS A 342 -17.53 26.29 -4.66
C HIS A 342 -18.24 25.71 -3.43
N PRO A 343 -18.11 24.39 -3.18
CA PRO A 343 -18.80 23.73 -2.09
C PRO A 343 -18.32 24.27 -0.73
N VAL A 344 -19.26 24.41 0.21
CA VAL A 344 -19.00 24.82 1.59
C VAL A 344 -19.50 23.72 2.52
N TRP A 345 -18.61 23.21 3.36
CA TRP A 345 -18.91 22.15 4.33
C TRP A 345 -19.08 22.70 5.73
N ASN A 346 -18.11 23.46 6.23
CA ASN A 346 -18.02 23.87 7.65
C ASN A 346 -18.13 22.66 8.60
N GLU A 347 -17.38 21.60 8.31
CA GLU A 347 -17.40 20.35 9.06
C GLU A 347 -16.08 20.16 9.82
N GLY A 348 -16.16 19.75 11.09
CA GLY A 348 -14.99 19.47 11.93
C GLY A 348 -14.70 17.97 12.02
N PHE A 349 -13.42 17.61 11.94
CA PHE A 349 -12.94 16.23 12.04
C PHE A 349 -11.77 16.13 13.00
N LYS A 350 -11.85 15.21 13.96
CA LYS A 350 -10.73 14.85 14.83
C LYS A 350 -10.01 13.64 14.26
N ILE A 351 -8.71 13.78 14.01
CA ILE A 351 -7.85 12.74 13.44
C ILE A 351 -6.67 12.51 14.38
N GLU A 352 -6.50 11.29 14.88
CA GLU A 352 -5.35 10.94 15.73
C GLU A 352 -4.03 11.08 14.96
N VAL A 353 -2.99 11.55 15.64
CA VAL A 353 -1.62 11.67 15.14
C VAL A 353 -0.73 10.74 15.96
N ASP A 354 0.04 9.88 15.30
CA ASP A 354 0.95 8.94 15.99
C ASP A 354 2.40 9.46 16.00
N ASP A 355 2.81 10.11 14.91
CA ASP A 355 4.15 10.68 14.75
C ASP A 355 4.07 12.00 13.96
N PRO A 356 4.06 13.17 14.64
CA PRO A 356 3.90 14.46 13.99
C PRO A 356 5.11 14.87 13.13
N LYS A 357 6.25 14.17 13.25
CA LYS A 357 7.47 14.49 12.50
C LYS A 357 7.44 13.88 11.10
N TYR A 358 6.89 12.68 10.96
CA TYR A 358 6.93 11.93 9.70
C TYR A 358 5.56 11.78 9.02
N GLN A 359 4.46 11.81 9.78
CA GLN A 359 3.13 11.63 9.21
C GLN A 359 2.59 12.92 8.58
N LYS A 360 1.75 12.78 7.55
CA LYS A 360 1.15 13.87 6.80
C LYS A 360 -0.36 13.71 6.75
N LEU A 361 -1.09 14.82 6.76
CA LEU A 361 -2.51 14.81 6.47
C LEU A 361 -2.71 14.67 4.95
N THR A 362 -3.38 13.59 4.55
CA THR A 362 -3.85 13.39 3.18
C THR A 362 -5.29 13.86 3.07
N VAL A 363 -5.55 14.63 2.02
CA VAL A 363 -6.87 15.15 1.70
C VAL A 363 -7.20 14.82 0.26
N GLN A 364 -8.35 14.18 0.04
CA GLN A 364 -8.82 13.81 -1.29
C GLN A 364 -10.18 14.45 -1.53
N LEU A 365 -10.31 15.20 -2.61
CA LEU A 365 -11.58 15.69 -3.12
C LEU A 365 -12.05 14.71 -4.20
N MET A 366 -13.17 14.08 -3.92
CA MET A 366 -13.81 13.04 -4.74
C MET A 366 -15.04 13.63 -5.44
N ASP A 367 -15.17 13.35 -6.73
CA ASP A 367 -16.39 13.53 -7.54
C ASP A 367 -16.72 12.19 -8.23
N GLU A 368 -17.93 12.01 -8.76
CA GLU A 368 -18.36 10.74 -9.38
C GLU A 368 -17.40 10.28 -10.50
N GLU A 369 -16.77 11.22 -11.22
CA GLU A 369 -15.87 10.93 -12.33
C GLU A 369 -14.40 11.30 -12.10
N SER A 370 -14.05 11.96 -10.98
CA SER A 370 -12.68 12.44 -10.76
C SER A 370 -12.21 12.36 -9.31
N VAL A 371 -10.91 12.10 -9.15
CA VAL A 371 -10.23 12.06 -7.86
C VAL A 371 -9.03 12.99 -7.89
N THR A 372 -9.05 14.01 -7.04
CA THR A 372 -7.93 14.91 -6.81
C THR A 372 -7.44 14.78 -5.38
N SER A 373 -6.14 14.90 -5.18
CA SER A 373 -5.51 14.70 -3.87
C SER A 373 -4.47 15.76 -3.59
N ALA A 374 -4.35 16.13 -2.32
CA ALA A 374 -3.28 16.96 -1.79
C ALA A 374 -2.75 16.34 -0.50
N GLU A 375 -1.44 16.49 -0.26
CA GLU A 375 -0.81 16.19 1.02
C GLU A 375 -0.42 17.50 1.69
N TYR A 376 -0.77 17.67 2.96
CA TYR A 376 -0.25 18.76 3.76
C TYR A 376 1.04 18.33 4.48
N ILE A 377 2.14 19.04 4.18
CA ILE A 377 3.49 18.81 4.73
C ILE A 377 3.96 20.04 5.52
N GLY A 378 3.07 20.62 6.33
CA GLY A 378 3.47 21.73 7.21
C GLY A 378 3.77 21.24 8.62
N GLN A 379 4.69 21.92 9.30
CA GLN A 379 4.96 21.68 10.71
C GLN A 379 3.70 21.92 11.53
N LEU A 380 3.31 20.92 12.33
CA LEU A 380 2.23 21.04 13.30
C LEU A 380 2.75 21.81 14.51
N VAL A 381 2.20 22.99 14.74
CA VAL A 381 2.51 23.79 15.94
C VAL A 381 1.41 23.51 16.97
N PRO A 382 1.78 23.03 18.18
CA PRO A 382 0.81 22.75 19.24
C PRO A 382 -0.04 23.98 19.60
N HIS A 383 -1.34 23.77 19.75
CA HIS A 383 -2.32 24.76 20.24
C HIS A 383 -2.43 26.05 19.40
N GLU A 384 -1.89 26.06 18.18
CA GLU A 384 -2.00 27.19 17.26
C GLU A 384 -2.87 26.81 16.06
N PRO A 385 -4.06 27.42 15.88
CA PRO A 385 -4.88 27.16 14.72
C PRO A 385 -4.24 27.80 13.49
N LYS A 386 -4.11 27.03 12.43
CA LYS A 386 -3.51 27.46 11.16
C LYS A 386 -4.50 27.29 10.03
N GLU A 387 -4.72 28.39 9.30
CA GLU A 387 -5.44 28.35 8.04
C GLU A 387 -4.52 27.86 6.92
N VAL A 388 -5.01 26.90 6.13
CA VAL A 388 -4.26 26.25 5.05
C VAL A 388 -5.12 26.19 3.80
N TRP A 389 -4.54 26.61 2.69
CA TRP A 389 -5.09 26.41 1.35
C TRP A 389 -4.29 25.32 0.64
N LEU A 390 -4.97 24.26 0.22
CA LEU A 390 -4.38 23.12 -0.48
C LEU A 390 -4.76 23.16 -1.96
N ASP A 391 -3.74 23.13 -2.81
CA ASP A 391 -3.88 22.98 -4.25
C ASP A 391 -4.16 21.50 -4.60
N MET A 392 -5.37 21.21 -5.06
CA MET A 392 -5.82 19.86 -5.37
C MET A 392 -5.31 19.42 -6.75
N MET A 393 -4.49 18.37 -6.78
CA MET A 393 -3.86 17.87 -7.99
C MET A 393 -4.55 16.61 -8.49
N GLU A 394 -4.66 16.44 -9.82
CA GLU A 394 -5.21 15.22 -10.42
C GLU A 394 -4.21 14.06 -10.31
N SER A 395 -4.68 12.90 -9.83
CA SER A 395 -3.83 11.74 -9.55
C SER A 395 -3.30 11.02 -10.81
N THR A 396 -3.84 11.31 -12.01
CA THR A 396 -3.63 10.49 -13.22
C THR A 396 -2.77 11.12 -14.31
N ASN A 397 -2.41 12.42 -14.24
CA ASN A 397 -1.65 13.11 -15.30
C ASN A 397 -0.40 13.86 -14.77
N LEU A 398 0.74 13.18 -14.78
CA LEU A 398 2.06 13.73 -14.40
C LEU A 398 2.61 14.83 -15.34
N GLN A 399 1.96 15.08 -16.49
CA GLN A 399 2.48 15.97 -17.54
C GLN A 399 1.93 17.40 -17.51
N PHE A 400 0.84 17.68 -16.78
CA PHE A 400 0.26 19.02 -16.68
C PHE A 400 -0.04 19.39 -15.21
N LYS A 401 0.87 20.18 -14.60
CA LYS A 401 0.76 20.68 -13.22
C LYS A 401 -0.14 21.91 -13.11
N ARG A 402 -1.45 21.81 -13.39
CA ARG A 402 -2.38 22.88 -13.01
C ARG A 402 -3.29 22.38 -11.88
N PRO A 403 -3.38 23.10 -10.75
CA PRO A 403 -4.31 22.74 -9.69
C PRO A 403 -5.73 22.79 -10.22
N ARG A 404 -6.53 21.77 -9.88
CA ARG A 404 -7.90 21.62 -10.36
C ARG A 404 -8.95 22.17 -9.39
N ALA A 405 -8.57 22.43 -8.16
CA ALA A 405 -9.37 23.11 -7.15
C ALA A 405 -8.43 23.61 -6.04
N GLN A 406 -8.90 24.55 -5.24
CA GLN A 406 -8.26 24.91 -3.97
C GLN A 406 -9.17 24.54 -2.81
N LEU A 407 -8.62 23.95 -1.76
CA LEU A 407 -9.38 23.54 -0.58
C LEU A 407 -8.90 24.31 0.65
N GLN A 408 -9.83 24.95 1.35
CA GLN A 408 -9.57 25.71 2.57
C GLN A 408 -9.85 24.84 3.80
N LEU A 409 -8.83 24.73 4.66
CA LEU A 409 -8.87 24.03 5.94
C LEU A 409 -8.39 24.96 7.05
N VAL A 410 -8.92 24.77 8.25
CA VAL A 410 -8.27 25.25 9.48
C VAL A 410 -7.85 24.03 10.27
N ILE A 411 -6.56 23.95 10.60
CA ILE A 411 -6.00 22.83 11.34
C ILE A 411 -5.52 23.29 12.72
N LEU A 412 -5.77 22.50 13.75
CA LEU A 412 -5.28 22.73 15.12
C LEU A 412 -4.72 21.41 15.65
N TYR A 413 -3.45 21.41 16.04
CA TYR A 413 -2.83 20.23 16.65
C TYR A 413 -2.89 20.33 18.17
N GLU A 414 -3.53 19.35 18.79
CA GLU A 414 -3.65 19.18 20.24
C GLU A 414 -2.83 17.96 20.65
N PRO A 415 -1.57 18.11 21.10
CA PRO A 415 -0.83 17.00 21.67
C PRO A 415 -1.58 16.47 22.90
N PHE A 416 -1.54 15.16 23.10
CA PHE A 416 -1.96 14.62 24.39
C PHE A 416 -0.93 15.02 25.44
N ASP A 417 -1.41 15.33 26.65
CA ASP A 417 -0.54 15.50 27.81
C ASP A 417 0.15 14.16 28.07
N THR A 418 1.32 13.96 27.48
CA THR A 418 2.17 12.86 27.89
C THR A 418 2.90 13.31 29.15
N PRO A 419 2.67 12.71 30.33
CA PRO A 419 3.80 12.51 31.24
C PRO A 419 4.86 11.67 30.48
N PHE A 420 6.08 11.53 30.99
CA PHE A 420 7.19 10.76 30.38
C PHE A 420 8.20 11.57 29.55
N SER A 421 8.86 12.52 30.21
CA SER A 421 10.28 12.78 29.98
C SER A 421 11.12 11.76 30.76
N ASP A 422 11.15 10.50 30.32
CA ASP A 422 11.60 9.39 31.18
C ASP A 422 12.62 8.46 30.50
N THR A 423 13.67 9.03 29.92
CA THR A 423 14.83 8.24 29.47
C THR A 423 15.44 7.45 30.63
N GLU A 424 15.37 7.96 31.86
CA GLU A 424 15.89 7.29 33.07
C GLU A 424 14.92 6.26 33.65
N VAL A 425 13.61 6.56 33.73
CA VAL A 425 12.61 5.61 34.26
C VAL A 425 12.40 4.43 33.31
N GLN A 426 12.51 4.62 31.99
CA GLN A 426 12.45 3.54 30.99
C GLN A 426 13.66 2.59 31.08
N LYS A 427 14.87 3.12 31.31
CA LYS A 427 16.06 2.30 31.59
C LYS A 427 15.90 1.50 32.89
N SER A 428 15.27 2.11 33.90
CA SER A 428 14.99 1.51 35.20
C SER A 428 14.04 0.31 35.08
N ALA A 429 12.93 0.44 34.35
CA ALA A 429 11.92 -0.60 34.19
C ALA A 429 12.46 -1.87 33.48
N VAL A 430 13.36 -1.69 32.51
CA VAL A 430 14.05 -2.82 31.84
C VAL A 430 15.16 -3.41 32.74
N SER A 431 15.70 -2.64 33.70
CA SER A 431 16.78 -3.09 34.60
C SER A 431 16.28 -3.88 35.83
N SER A 432 15.16 -3.50 36.44
CA SER A 432 14.71 -4.03 37.73
C SER A 432 14.24 -5.49 37.70
N GLN A 433 13.89 -6.03 36.52
CA GLN A 433 13.48 -7.43 36.37
C GLN A 433 14.65 -8.40 36.07
N GLY A 434 15.81 -7.90 35.63
CA GLY A 434 16.99 -8.73 35.35
C GLY A 434 17.74 -9.19 36.61
N ASP A 435 17.73 -8.39 37.67
CA ASP A 435 18.44 -8.72 38.92
C ASP A 435 17.70 -9.75 39.79
N ASN A 436 16.39 -9.96 39.58
CA ASN A 436 15.63 -10.98 40.30
C ASN A 436 15.96 -12.43 39.87
N MET A 437 16.78 -12.63 38.83
CA MET A 437 17.28 -13.96 38.43
C MET A 437 18.69 -14.27 38.93
N LYS A 438 19.36 -13.36 39.67
CA LYS A 438 20.65 -13.65 40.33
C LYS A 438 20.50 -14.18 41.76
N GLY A 439 19.27 -14.30 42.26
CA GLY A 439 18.96 -14.81 43.60
C GLY A 439 18.05 -16.03 43.54
N LYS A 440 18.48 -17.12 42.90
CA LYS A 440 17.93 -18.46 43.16
C LYS A 440 18.90 -19.56 42.74
#